data_AF-A0A5E4R1X4-F1
#
_entry.id   AF-A0A5E4R1X4-F1
#
_cell.length_a   1.000
_cell.length_b   1.000
_cell.length_c   1.000
_cell.angle_alpha   90.00
_cell.angle_beta   90.00
_cell.angle_gamma   90.00
#
_symmetry.space_group_name_H-M   'P 1'
#
loop_
_entity.id
_entity.type
_entity.pdbx_description
1 polymer ?
#
loop_
_entity_poly.entity_id
_entity_poly.type
_entity_poly.pdbx_seq_one_letter_code
_entity_poly.pdbx_strand_id
1 'polypeptide(L)' 'MAKYVSLHVRKSNRAALNLYTNSLGFKILEIEPKYYADGEDAYSMMRDLSAFATDTKTDTEQSENLEIKSESAVVSQC' A
#
# COMPACT_ATOMS: atom_id res chain seq x y z
N MET A 1 0.82 17.55 11.18
CA MET A 1 0.54 16.24 10.55
C MET A 1 1.85 15.55 10.23
N ALA A 2 1.93 14.24 10.43
CA ALA A 2 3.10 13.45 10.05
C ALA A 2 3.07 13.21 8.53
N LYS A 3 4.22 13.42 7.86
CA LYS A 3 4.35 13.19 6.40
C LYS A 3 4.70 11.74 6.08
N TYR A 4 5.34 11.06 7.02
CA TYR A 4 5.80 9.68 6.87
C TYR A 4 5.87 9.02 8.25
N VAL A 5 5.92 7.69 8.25
CA VAL A 5 6.17 6.86 9.43
C VAL A 5 7.43 6.06 9.16
N SER A 6 8.32 6.00 10.14
CA SER A 6 9.53 5.17 10.12
C SER A 6 9.50 4.13 11.24
N LEU A 7 10.23 3.03 11.04
CA LEU A 7 10.39 1.94 12.00
C LEU A 7 11.70 1.19 11.76
N HIS A 8 12.11 0.41 12.77
CA HIS A 8 13.27 -0.47 12.71
C HIS A 8 12.85 -1.93 12.84
N VAL A 9 13.39 -2.80 11.99
CA VAL A 9 13.10 -4.24 12.00
C VAL A 9 14.39 -5.03 12.04
N ARG A 10 14.45 -6.05 12.92
CA ARG A 10 15.51 -7.06 12.95
C ARG A 10 15.70 -7.70 11.58
N LYS A 11 16.95 -7.76 11.11
CA LYS A 11 17.31 -8.38 9.82
C LYS A 11 16.88 -9.84 9.73
N SER A 12 16.88 -10.56 10.85
CA SER A 12 16.45 -11.95 10.95
C SER A 12 14.94 -12.15 10.96
N ASN A 13 14.14 -11.12 11.25
CA ASN A 13 12.69 -11.24 11.38
C ASN A 13 11.98 -11.22 10.02
N ARG A 14 12.03 -12.36 9.32
CA ARG A 14 11.45 -12.54 7.99
C ARG A 14 9.94 -12.29 7.94
N ALA A 15 9.21 -12.65 9.00
CA ALA A 15 7.76 -12.47 9.06
C ALA A 15 7.40 -10.98 9.09
N ALA A 16 8.07 -10.20 9.95
CA ALA A 16 7.88 -8.76 10.01
C ALA A 16 8.31 -8.07 8.71
N LEU A 17 9.43 -8.49 8.11
CA LEU A 17 9.86 -7.94 6.82
C LEU A 17 8.80 -8.12 5.75
N ASN A 18 8.25 -9.32 5.60
CA ASN A 18 7.16 -9.58 4.65
C ASN A 18 5.92 -8.72 4.93
N LEU A 19 5.52 -8.59 6.19
CA LEU A 19 4.40 -7.74 6.59
C LEU A 19 4.64 -6.27 6.21
N TYR A 20 5.80 -5.73 6.57
CA TYR A 20 6.10 -4.32 6.36
C TYR A 20 6.32 -4.00 4.88
N THR A 21 7.01 -4.85 4.10
CA THR A 21 7.25 -4.59 2.67
C THR A 21 6.02 -4.90 1.82
N ASN A 22 5.44 -6.09 1.96
CA ASN A 22 4.49 -6.61 0.98
C ASN A 22 3.05 -6.25 1.32
N SER A 23 2.68 -6.23 2.60
CA SER A 23 1.31 -5.88 3.01
C SER A 23 1.16 -4.40 3.29
N LEU A 24 2.15 -3.80 3.98
CA LEU A 24 2.10 -2.42 4.43
C LEU A 24 2.94 -1.47 3.58
N GLY A 25 3.61 -1.90 2.52
CA GLY A 25 4.26 -1.01 1.55
C GLY A 25 5.36 -0.10 2.12
N PHE A 26 5.99 -0.48 3.23
CA PHE A 26 7.19 0.20 3.74
C PHE A 26 8.38 -0.09 2.84
N LYS A 27 9.24 0.92 2.66
CA LYS A 27 10.48 0.84 1.91
C LYS A 27 11.66 0.81 2.87
N ILE A 28 12.65 -0.04 2.60
CA ILE A 28 13.92 -0.04 3.32
C ILE A 28 14.72 1.19 2.88
N LEU A 29 15.17 1.99 3.84
CA LEU A 29 16.05 3.13 3.62
C LEU A 29 17.51 2.71 3.74
N GLU A 30 17.86 2.12 4.87
CA GLU A 30 19.24 1.75 5.19
C GLU A 30 19.32 0.55 6.15
N ILE A 31 20.54 0.04 6.30
CA ILE A 31 20.88 -1.01 7.28
C ILE A 31 21.72 -0.37 8.36
N GLU A 32 21.25 -0.43 9.60
CA GLU A 32 21.95 0.07 10.78
C GLU A 32 22.70 -1.10 11.43
N PRO A 33 24.06 -1.11 11.39
CA PRO A 33 24.84 -2.21 11.92
C PRO A 33 24.80 -2.23 13.44
N LYS A 34 24.64 -3.43 14.03
CA LYS A 34 24.60 -3.62 15.50
C LYS A 34 23.60 -2.71 16.22
N TYR A 35 22.44 -2.48 15.62
CA TYR A 35 21.38 -1.63 16.17
C TYR A 35 20.78 -2.20 17.47
N TYR A 36 20.61 -3.52 17.53
CA TYR A 36 20.07 -4.20 18.71
C TYR A 36 21.18 -4.55 19.71
N ALA A 37 20.80 -4.70 20.98
CA ALA A 37 21.76 -4.93 22.09
C ALA A 37 22.57 -6.24 21.97
N ASP A 38 22.06 -7.21 21.21
CA ASP A 38 22.74 -8.46 20.87
C ASP A 38 23.71 -8.33 19.69
N GLY A 39 23.84 -7.13 19.12
CA GLY A 39 24.66 -6.85 17.96
C GLY A 39 24.00 -7.18 16.63
N GLU A 40 22.70 -7.51 16.60
CA GLU A 40 21.99 -7.70 15.34
C GLU A 40 21.78 -6.37 14.60
N ASP A 41 21.95 -6.41 13.28
CA ASP A 41 21.64 -5.30 12.38
C ASP A 41 20.11 -5.05 12.30
N ALA A 42 19.73 -3.80 12.07
CA ALA A 42 18.35 -3.43 11.78
C ALA A 42 18.19 -2.88 10.37
N TYR A 43 17.03 -3.11 9.76
CA TYR A 43 16.55 -2.33 8.64
C TYR A 43 15.80 -1.11 9.16
N SER A 44 16.22 0.08 8.74
CA SER A 44 15.43 1.31 8.87
C SER A 44 14.46 1.38 7.69
N MET A 45 13.16 1.43 7.98
CA MET A 45 12.11 1.41 6.97
C MET A 45 11.19 2.63 7.10
N MET A 46 10.62 3.07 5.99
CA MET A 46 9.72 4.23 5.96
C MET A 46 8.54 4.02 5.00
N ARG A 47 7.38 4.57 5.37
CA ARG A 47 6.22 4.72 4.49
C ARG A 47 5.74 6.17 4.48
N ASP A 48 5.49 6.69 3.29
CA ASP A 48 4.90 8.01 3.08
C ASP A 48 3.39 7.97 3.40
N LEU A 49 2.90 8.98 4.13
CA LEU A 49 1.50 9.10 4.53
C LEU A 49 0.67 10.05 3.64
N SER A 50 1.30 10.71 2.67
CA SER A 50 0.62 11.64 1.74
C SER A 50 -0.55 10.98 1.01
N ALA A 51 -0.42 9.71 0.64
CA ALA A 51 -1.48 8.93 -0.01
C ALA A 51 -2.68 8.64 0.91
N PHE A 52 -2.49 8.59 2.22
CA PHE A 52 -3.60 8.38 3.17
C PHE A 52 -4.30 9.68 3.57
N ALA A 53 -3.64 10.82 3.36
CA ALA A 53 -4.25 12.12 3.65
C ALA A 53 -5.33 12.49 2.62
N THR A 54 -5.34 11.87 1.43
CA THR A 54 -6.29 12.15 0.34
C THR A 54 -7.62 11.43 0.47
N ASP A 55 -7.69 10.33 1.22
CA ASP A 55 -8.87 9.45 1.27
C ASP A 55 -9.99 9.98 2.19
N THR A 56 -9.76 11.08 2.92
CA THR A 56 -10.77 11.69 3.81
C THR A 56 -11.76 12.61 3.09
N LYS A 57 -11.82 12.63 1.75
CA LYS A 57 -12.66 13.58 0.98
C LYS A 57 -13.54 13.01 -0.15
N THR A 58 -13.73 11.71 -0.28
CA THR A 58 -14.59 11.17 -1.37
C THR A 58 -15.42 9.96 -0.95
N ASP A 59 -16.39 10.17 -0.06
CA ASP A 59 -17.56 9.28 0.12
C ASP A 59 -18.86 10.09 -0.11
N THR A 60 -18.91 10.85 -1.20
CA THR A 60 -20.18 11.39 -1.71
C THR A 60 -20.08 11.40 -3.24
N GLU A 61 -20.92 10.56 -3.86
CA GLU A 61 -21.31 10.57 -5.28
C GLU A 61 -20.26 10.13 -6.31
N GLN A 62 -20.20 8.82 -6.59
CA GLN A 62 -20.11 8.27 -7.96
C GLN A 62 -20.77 6.89 -8.03
N SER A 63 -22.09 6.85 -7.82
CA SER A 63 -22.93 5.77 -8.34
C SER A 63 -23.83 6.37 -9.41
N GLU A 64 -23.38 6.37 -10.66
CA GLU A 64 -24.23 6.35 -11.86
C GLU A 64 -23.35 6.37 -13.14
N ASN A 65 -23.74 5.52 -14.10
CA ASN A 65 -23.32 5.43 -15.52
C ASN A 65 -21.96 4.77 -15.87
N LEU A 66 -21.80 3.79 -16.78
CA LEU A 66 -22.65 3.12 -17.78
C LEU A 66 -22.00 1.78 -18.18
N GLU A 67 -22.73 0.67 -18.15
CA GLU A 67 -22.40 -0.48 -19.01
C GLU A 67 -23.67 -1.14 -19.53
N ILE A 68 -24.14 -0.67 -20.69
CA ILE A 68 -24.99 -1.46 -21.58
C ILE A 68 -24.33 -1.44 -22.96
N LYS A 69 -23.60 -2.51 -23.27
CA LYS A 69 -23.21 -2.89 -24.62
C LYS A 69 -23.39 -4.39 -24.79
N SER A 70 -24.48 -4.78 -25.45
CA SER A 70 -24.57 -5.96 -26.32
C SER A 70 -25.96 -5.89 -26.97
N GLU A 71 -26.08 -5.21 -28.10
CA GLU A 71 -25.83 -5.71 -29.45
C GLU A 71 -27.15 -6.05 -30.15
N SER A 72 -27.31 -5.35 -31.26
CA SER A 72 -28.39 -5.40 -32.23
C SER A 72 -28.46 -6.77 -32.91
N ALA A 73 -29.62 -7.40 -32.93
CA ALA A 73 -30.03 -8.28 -34.01
C ALA A 73 -31.33 -7.74 -34.61
N VAL A 74 -31.19 -7.11 -35.77
CA VAL A 74 -32.26 -6.52 -36.58
C VAL A 74 -32.98 -7.65 -37.30
N VAL A 75 -34.31 -7.71 -37.11
CA VAL A 75 -35.41 -8.00 -38.08
C VAL A 75 -35.18 -9.05 -39.18
N SER A 76 -36.10 -10.01 -39.33
CA SER A 76 -36.93 -10.15 -40.55
C SER A 76 -37.90 -11.34 -40.48
N GLN A 77 -39.07 -11.11 -41.09
CA GLN A 77 -40.25 -11.95 -41.27
C GLN A 77 -40.00 -13.38 -41.76
N CYS A 78 -40.83 -14.32 -41.29
CA CYS A 78 -41.97 -14.91 -42.01
C CYS A 78 -42.95 -15.51 -40.99
#